data_AF-A0A352F0M6-F1
#
_entry.id   AF-A0A352F0M6-F1
#
_cell.length_a   1.000
_cell.length_b   1.000
_cell.length_c   1.000
_cell.angle_alpha   90.00
_cell.angle_beta   90.00
_cell.angle_gamma   90.00
#
_symmetry.space_group_name_H-M   'P 1'
#
loop_
_entity.id
_entity.type
_entity.pdbx_description
1 polymer ?
#
loop_
_entity_poly.entity_id
_entity_poly.type
_entity_poly.pdbx_seq_one_letter_code
_entity_poly.pdbx_strand_id
1 'polypeptide(L)'
;MIPEILGTVGIIGVAITVAILIYRAGSGGAGEGITITLLPVGSNNSAAACAEACAQFKKRREERCSALFKEKGARAAMEAARTEYWATVGLLTAMITAAIAAGVGLPWPANLIVSLVFWTFATVLTGLTIYKLGKLNAASLAWSDAAFVVSFADQKVLEAQAIVTANCPPDTATACLSAPAPC
;
A
#
# COMPACT_ATOMS: atom_id res chain seq x y z
N MET A 1 -46.89 -3.84 -10.62
CA MET A 1 -45.75 -3.36 -9.81
C MET A 1 -44.79 -4.51 -9.47
N ILE A 2 -44.29 -5.25 -10.44
CA ILE A 2 -43.34 -6.38 -10.24
C ILE A 2 -42.07 -6.30 -11.13
N PRO A 3 -42.03 -5.63 -12.32
CA PRO A 3 -40.82 -5.71 -13.16
C PRO A 3 -39.64 -4.81 -12.73
N GLU A 4 -39.85 -3.80 -11.87
CA GLU A 4 -38.75 -2.89 -11.46
C GLU A 4 -37.82 -3.48 -10.39
N ILE A 5 -38.31 -4.41 -9.57
CA ILE A 5 -37.50 -5.03 -8.51
C ILE A 5 -36.52 -6.06 -9.10
N LEU A 6 -36.90 -6.75 -10.18
CA LEU A 6 -36.03 -7.73 -10.87
C LEU A 6 -34.81 -7.08 -11.54
N GLY A 7 -34.94 -5.87 -12.09
CA GLY A 7 -33.82 -5.15 -12.70
C GLY A 7 -32.74 -4.76 -11.69
N THR A 8 -33.16 -4.35 -10.49
CA THR A 8 -32.25 -3.88 -9.43
C THR A 8 -31.50 -5.04 -8.78
N VAL A 9 -32.14 -6.20 -8.59
CA VAL A 9 -31.50 -7.41 -8.05
C VAL A 9 -30.49 -8.01 -9.03
N GLY A 10 -30.75 -7.95 -10.34
CA GLY A 10 -29.82 -8.42 -11.38
C GLY A 10 -28.50 -7.62 -11.42
N ILE A 11 -28.56 -6.30 -11.26
CA ILE A 11 -27.38 -5.42 -11.28
C ILE A 11 -26.49 -5.66 -10.04
N ILE A 12 -27.10 -5.88 -8.87
CA ILE A 12 -26.37 -6.16 -7.62
C ILE A 12 -25.68 -7.53 -7.69
N GLY A 13 -26.34 -8.56 -8.24
CA GLY A 13 -25.76 -9.89 -8.38
C GLY A 13 -24.54 -9.94 -9.32
N VAL A 14 -24.58 -9.20 -10.43
CA VAL A 14 -23.44 -9.12 -11.36
C VAL A 14 -22.26 -8.38 -10.74
N ALA A 15 -22.50 -7.30 -9.98
CA ALA A 15 -21.45 -6.55 -9.31
C ALA A 15 -20.72 -7.38 -8.23
N ILE A 16 -21.45 -8.17 -7.45
CA ILE A 16 -20.86 -9.05 -6.42
C ILE A 16 -20.02 -10.17 -7.06
N THR A 17 -20.51 -10.76 -8.15
CA THR A 17 -19.80 -11.85 -8.85
C THR A 17 -18.48 -11.36 -9.46
N VAL A 18 -18.46 -10.16 -10.05
CA VAL A 18 -17.24 -9.54 -10.58
C VAL A 18 -16.25 -9.19 -9.45
N ALA A 19 -16.73 -8.70 -8.31
CA ALA A 19 -15.88 -8.40 -7.15
C ALA A 19 -15.21 -9.66 -6.57
N ILE A 20 -15.93 -10.79 -6.50
CA ILE A 20 -15.40 -12.07 -6.00
C ILE A 20 -14.35 -12.65 -6.97
N LEU A 21 -14.57 -12.54 -8.28
CA LEU A 21 -13.61 -13.01 -9.30
C LEU A 21 -12.31 -12.19 -9.28
N ILE A 22 -12.40 -10.88 -9.08
CA ILE A 22 -11.23 -10.00 -8.91
C ILE A 22 -10.50 -10.30 -7.58
N TYR A 23 -11.24 -10.56 -6.50
CA TYR A 23 -10.66 -10.92 -5.20
C TYR A 23 -9.89 -12.25 -5.26
N ARG A 24 -10.43 -13.27 -5.94
CA ARG A 24 -9.76 -14.58 -6.10
C ARG A 24 -8.56 -14.55 -7.04
N ALA A 25 -8.57 -13.68 -8.06
CA ALA A 25 -7.42 -13.51 -8.95
C ALA A 25 -6.23 -12.83 -8.24
N GLY A 26 -6.49 -12.02 -7.20
CA GLY A 26 -5.46 -11.33 -6.43
C GLY A 26 -4.82 -12.13 -5.29
N SER A 27 -5.44 -13.23 -4.85
CA SER A 27 -5.01 -13.97 -3.64
C SER A 27 -4.13 -15.20 -3.90
N GLY A 28 -3.67 -15.42 -5.14
CA GLY A 28 -2.97 -16.65 -5.56
C GLY A 28 -1.47 -16.72 -5.26
N GLY A 29 -0.90 -15.76 -4.54
CA GLY A 29 0.56 -15.62 -4.35
C GLY A 29 1.02 -15.65 -2.90
N ALA A 30 0.46 -16.51 -2.05
CA ALA A 30 0.98 -16.72 -0.69
C ALA A 30 2.21 -17.64 -0.76
N GLY A 31 3.37 -17.02 -1.01
CA GLY A 31 4.68 -17.67 -1.09
C GLY A 31 5.09 -18.37 0.21
N GLU A 32 5.77 -19.49 0.02
CA GLU A 32 6.26 -20.45 0.99
C GLU A 32 7.06 -19.82 2.14
N GLY A 33 6.88 -20.39 3.34
CA GLY A 33 7.60 -20.02 4.55
C GLY A 33 9.11 -20.18 4.38
N ILE A 34 9.85 -19.09 4.55
CA ILE A 34 11.30 -19.09 4.58
C ILE A 34 11.75 -19.56 5.97
N THR A 35 12.30 -20.77 6.03
CA THR A 35 12.98 -21.31 7.21
C THR A 35 14.35 -20.62 7.36
N ILE A 36 14.49 -19.82 8.41
CA ILE A 36 15.75 -19.14 8.74
C ILE A 36 16.71 -20.18 9.30
N THR A 37 17.75 -20.51 8.53
CA THR A 37 18.82 -21.40 8.98
C THR A 37 19.92 -20.54 9.61
N LEU A 38 19.91 -20.42 10.95
CA LEU A 38 21.00 -19.81 11.71
C LEU A 38 22.21 -20.75 11.64
N LEU A 39 23.18 -20.47 10.75
CA LEU A 39 24.46 -21.17 10.79
C LEU A 39 25.21 -20.81 12.09
N PRO A 40 25.90 -21.79 12.72
CA PRO A 40 26.64 -21.56 13.95
C PRO A 40 27.81 -20.59 13.71
N VAL A 41 27.82 -19.49 14.48
CA VAL A 41 28.84 -18.43 14.42
C VAL A 41 30.07 -18.89 15.22
N GLY A 42 31.09 -19.41 14.54
CA GLY A 42 32.41 -19.65 15.13
C GLY A 42 33.23 -18.35 15.14
N SER A 43 33.87 -18.02 16.26
CA SER A 43 34.71 -16.82 16.38
C SER A 43 36.02 -16.99 15.60
N ASN A 44 36.09 -16.42 14.41
CA ASN A 44 37.35 -16.24 13.69
C ASN A 44 37.80 -14.79 13.88
N ASN A 45 38.62 -14.54 14.90
CA ASN A 45 39.17 -13.21 15.24
C ASN A 45 40.23 -12.71 14.22
N SER A 46 40.14 -13.10 12.96
CA SER A 46 41.08 -12.65 11.93
C SER A 46 40.73 -11.25 11.48
N ALA A 47 41.74 -10.38 11.30
CA ALA A 47 41.54 -9.01 10.81
C ALA A 47 40.79 -8.97 9.46
N ALA A 48 40.97 -10.01 8.63
CA ALA A 48 40.26 -10.17 7.37
C ALA A 48 38.75 -10.46 7.57
N ALA A 49 38.39 -11.38 8.48
CA ALA A 49 36.99 -11.69 8.77
C ALA A 49 36.24 -10.48 9.36
N CYS A 50 36.92 -9.67 10.19
CA CYS A 50 36.34 -8.43 10.70
C CYS A 50 36.14 -7.38 9.58
N ALA A 51 37.10 -7.21 8.68
CA ALA A 51 36.96 -6.29 7.55
C ALA A 51 35.82 -6.69 6.61
N GLU A 52 35.66 -7.99 6.34
CA GLU A 52 34.55 -8.52 5.54
C GLU A 52 33.19 -8.32 6.23
N ALA A 53 33.08 -8.61 7.53
CA ALA A 53 31.86 -8.38 8.31
C ALA A 53 31.45 -6.89 8.27
N CYS A 54 32.42 -5.99 8.39
CA CYS A 54 32.20 -4.55 8.29
C CYS A 54 31.75 -4.09 6.90
N ALA A 55 32.35 -4.64 5.84
CA ALA A 55 31.92 -4.37 4.47
C ALA A 55 30.48 -4.86 4.23
N GLN A 56 30.14 -6.05 4.75
CA GLN A 56 28.77 -6.58 4.67
C GLN A 56 27.77 -5.70 5.42
N PHE A 57 28.10 -5.26 6.64
CA PHE A 57 27.26 -4.34 7.41
C PHE A 57 26.99 -3.03 6.65
N LYS A 58 28.04 -2.42 6.07
CA LYS A 58 27.89 -1.22 5.25
C LYS A 58 26.97 -1.46 4.05
N LYS A 59 27.19 -2.56 3.31
CA LYS A 59 26.36 -2.93 2.16
C LYS A 59 24.89 -3.13 2.55
N ARG A 60 24.59 -3.77 3.69
CA ARG A 60 23.22 -3.94 4.18
C ARG A 60 22.54 -2.61 4.51
N ARG A 61 23.29 -1.64 5.04
CA ARG A 61 22.77 -0.28 5.28
C ARG A 61 22.48 0.48 4.00
N GLU A 62 23.30 0.29 2.95
CA GLU A 62 23.02 0.84 1.62
C GLU A 62 21.75 0.21 1.00
N GLU A 63 21.59 -1.11 1.12
CA GLU A 63 20.38 -1.82 0.69
C GLU A 63 19.13 -1.29 1.42
N ARG A 64 19.19 -1.16 2.75
CA ARG A 64 18.14 -0.54 3.58
C ARG A 64 17.79 0.86 3.10
N CYS A 65 18.80 1.66 2.79
CA CYS A 65 18.59 3.02 2.33
C CYS A 65 17.78 3.07 1.03
N SER A 66 18.15 2.23 0.05
CA SER A 66 17.42 2.13 -1.21
C SER A 66 15.96 1.65 -1.00
N ALA A 67 15.71 0.79 -0.02
CA ALA A 67 14.38 0.32 0.34
C ALA A 67 13.54 1.44 0.97
N LEU A 68 14.12 2.24 1.88
CA LEU A 68 13.45 3.39 2.49
C LEU A 68 13.04 4.46 1.46
N PHE A 69 13.88 4.70 0.45
CA PHE A 69 13.52 5.59 -0.66
C PHE A 69 12.30 5.08 -1.44
N LYS A 70 12.25 3.78 -1.73
CA LYS A 70 11.10 3.17 -2.43
C LYS A 70 9.84 3.21 -1.58
N GLU A 71 9.94 2.94 -0.28
CA GLU A 71 8.81 3.01 0.65
C GLU A 71 8.23 4.43 0.72
N LYS A 72 9.08 5.46 0.86
CA LYS A 72 8.65 6.86 0.87
C LYS A 72 7.95 7.25 -0.43
N GLY A 73 8.47 6.80 -1.58
CA GLY A 73 7.83 7.01 -2.87
C GLY A 73 6.46 6.34 -2.97
N ALA A 74 6.36 5.08 -2.54
CA ALA A 74 5.09 4.34 -2.53
C ALA A 74 4.06 4.97 -1.59
N ARG A 75 4.50 5.43 -0.41
CA ARG A 75 3.65 6.13 0.56
C ARG A 75 3.11 7.45 -0.01
N ALA A 76 3.97 8.25 -0.65
CA ALA A 76 3.53 9.49 -1.29
C ALA A 76 2.49 9.23 -2.40
N ALA A 77 2.68 8.17 -3.20
CA ALA A 77 1.71 7.76 -4.21
C ALA A 77 0.37 7.31 -3.58
N MET A 78 0.41 6.58 -2.46
CA MET A 78 -0.79 6.19 -1.72
C MET A 78 -1.54 7.41 -1.15
N GLU A 79 -0.83 8.38 -0.59
CA GLU A 79 -1.42 9.61 -0.05
C GLU A 79 -2.04 10.48 -1.15
N ALA A 80 -1.39 10.58 -2.32
CA ALA A 80 -1.95 11.24 -3.49
C ALA A 80 -3.25 10.55 -3.96
N ALA A 81 -3.23 9.22 -4.12
CA ALA A 81 -4.40 8.45 -4.50
C ALA A 81 -5.55 8.57 -3.47
N ARG A 82 -5.22 8.64 -2.18
CA ARG A 82 -6.19 8.83 -1.09
C ARG A 82 -6.84 10.20 -1.19
N THR A 83 -6.07 11.24 -1.44
CA THR A 83 -6.57 12.61 -1.61
C THR A 83 -7.54 12.70 -2.80
N GLU A 84 -7.18 12.12 -3.95
CA GLU A 84 -8.06 12.07 -5.11
C GLU A 84 -9.36 11.29 -4.86
N TYR A 85 -9.27 10.17 -4.14
CA TYR A 85 -10.44 9.38 -3.76
C TYR A 85 -11.40 10.19 -2.88
N TRP A 86 -10.90 10.82 -1.80
CA TRP A 86 -11.75 11.61 -0.91
C TRP A 86 -12.33 12.87 -1.57
N ALA A 87 -11.58 13.50 -2.47
CA ALA A 87 -12.11 14.60 -3.28
C ALA A 87 -13.30 14.13 -4.15
N THR A 88 -13.18 12.96 -4.77
CA THR A 88 -14.25 12.37 -5.59
C THR A 88 -15.47 11.98 -4.75
N VAL A 89 -15.24 11.38 -3.56
CA VAL A 89 -16.30 11.07 -2.59
C VAL A 89 -17.03 12.35 -2.17
N GLY A 90 -16.30 13.41 -1.84
CA GLY A 90 -16.90 14.69 -1.46
C GLY A 90 -17.79 15.28 -2.56
N LEU A 91 -17.34 15.23 -3.82
CA LEU A 91 -18.13 15.67 -4.96
C LEU A 91 -19.39 14.81 -5.15
N LEU A 92 -19.27 13.49 -5.00
CA LEU A 92 -20.41 12.57 -5.07
C LEU A 92 -21.44 12.89 -3.99
N THR A 93 -21.01 13.08 -2.73
CA THR A 93 -21.91 13.45 -1.62
C THR A 93 -22.62 14.77 -1.92
N ALA A 94 -21.90 15.79 -2.39
CA ALA A 94 -22.50 17.07 -2.76
C ALA A 94 -23.56 16.92 -3.86
N MET A 95 -23.31 16.10 -4.88
CA MET A 95 -24.26 15.85 -5.96
C MET A 95 -25.51 15.09 -5.50
N ILE A 96 -25.37 14.11 -4.61
CA ILE A 96 -26.51 13.40 -4.02
C ILE A 96 -27.36 14.37 -3.17
N THR A 97 -26.71 15.19 -2.33
CA THR A 97 -27.41 16.20 -1.54
C THR A 97 -28.14 17.22 -2.43
N ALA A 98 -27.52 17.66 -3.53
CA ALA A 98 -28.15 18.54 -4.51
C ALA A 98 -29.34 17.86 -5.22
N ALA A 99 -29.24 16.57 -5.56
CA ALA A 99 -30.33 15.80 -6.17
C ALA A 99 -31.57 15.74 -5.26
N ILE A 100 -31.35 15.53 -3.96
CA ILE A 100 -32.41 15.50 -2.94
C ILE A 100 -33.02 16.89 -2.79
N ALA A 101 -32.18 17.93 -2.63
CA ALA A 101 -32.63 19.31 -2.49
C ALA A 101 -33.46 19.78 -3.70
N ALA A 102 -33.04 19.44 -4.92
CA ALA A 102 -33.78 19.75 -6.14
C ALA A 102 -35.12 19.01 -6.23
N GLY A 103 -35.19 17.77 -5.73
CA GLY A 103 -36.42 16.97 -5.73
C GLY A 103 -37.52 17.54 -4.84
N VAL A 104 -37.15 18.15 -3.71
CA VAL A 104 -38.10 18.72 -2.74
C VAL A 104 -38.25 20.24 -2.82
N GLY A 105 -37.25 20.96 -3.35
CA GLY A 105 -37.19 22.42 -3.32
C GLY A 105 -37.71 23.13 -4.58
N LEU A 106 -37.91 22.42 -5.68
CA LEU A 106 -38.37 23.00 -6.95
C LEU A 106 -39.85 22.69 -7.23
N PRO A 107 -40.58 23.57 -7.95
CA PRO A 107 -41.94 23.28 -8.39
C PRO A 107 -41.96 22.22 -9.48
N TRP A 108 -43.07 21.48 -9.56
CA TRP A 108 -43.28 20.49 -10.61
C TRP A 108 -43.55 21.18 -11.96
N PRO A 109 -43.00 20.68 -13.09
CA PRO A 109 -42.18 19.46 -13.25
C PRO A 109 -40.66 19.68 -13.19
N ALA A 110 -40.21 20.91 -12.93
CA ALA A 110 -38.78 21.25 -12.92
C ALA A 110 -37.98 20.43 -11.89
N ASN A 111 -38.59 20.09 -10.75
CA ASN A 111 -38.00 19.22 -9.73
C ASN A 111 -37.55 17.86 -10.28
N LEU A 112 -38.37 17.21 -11.11
CA LEU A 112 -38.06 15.90 -11.69
C LEU A 112 -36.88 15.99 -12.64
N ILE A 113 -36.89 16.98 -13.53
CA ILE A 113 -35.83 17.15 -14.54
C ILE A 113 -34.49 17.45 -13.86
N VAL A 114 -34.47 18.41 -12.93
CA VAL A 114 -33.23 18.81 -12.24
C VAL A 114 -32.72 17.69 -11.33
N SER A 115 -33.61 17.00 -10.61
CA SER A 115 -33.21 15.85 -9.78
C SER A 115 -32.64 14.71 -10.62
N LEU A 116 -33.26 14.35 -11.75
CA LEU A 116 -32.75 13.35 -12.69
C LEU A 116 -31.34 13.67 -13.19
N VAL A 117 -31.09 14.94 -13.56
CA VAL A 117 -29.76 15.39 -13.97
C VAL A 117 -28.74 15.13 -12.87
N PHE A 118 -29.00 15.57 -11.63
CA PHE A 118 -28.08 15.31 -10.53
C PHE A 118 -27.88 13.82 -10.23
N TRP A 119 -28.92 12.99 -10.36
CA TRP A 119 -28.78 11.53 -10.22
C TRP A 119 -27.88 10.93 -11.29
N THR A 120 -28.01 11.34 -12.55
CA THR A 120 -27.10 10.86 -13.62
C THR A 120 -25.64 11.24 -13.36
N PHE A 121 -25.40 12.47 -12.89
CA PHE A 121 -24.06 12.89 -12.47
C PHE A 121 -23.55 12.07 -11.29
N ALA A 122 -24.39 11.78 -10.29
CA ALA A 122 -24.02 10.94 -9.15
C ALA A 122 -23.65 9.50 -9.60
N THR A 123 -24.33 8.93 -10.60
CA THR A 123 -23.98 7.62 -11.16
C THR A 123 -22.60 7.62 -11.83
N VAL A 124 -22.32 8.63 -12.65
CA VAL A 124 -21.00 8.79 -13.30
C VAL A 124 -19.90 8.94 -12.25
N LEU A 125 -20.14 9.78 -11.23
CA LEU A 125 -19.20 9.96 -10.14
C LEU A 125 -18.98 8.68 -9.37
N THR A 126 -20.02 7.89 -9.09
CA THR A 126 -19.89 6.59 -8.42
C THR A 126 -18.93 5.65 -9.17
N GLY A 127 -19.03 5.60 -10.50
CA GLY A 127 -18.10 4.82 -11.34
C GLY A 127 -16.65 5.31 -11.18
N LEU A 128 -16.43 6.63 -11.15
CA LEU A 128 -15.10 7.21 -10.89
C LEU A 128 -14.60 6.89 -9.48
N THR A 129 -15.46 6.93 -8.46
CA THR A 129 -15.09 6.61 -7.09
C THR A 129 -14.63 5.16 -6.96
N ILE A 130 -15.32 4.22 -7.59
CA ILE A 130 -14.95 2.79 -7.63
C ILE A 130 -13.60 2.60 -8.34
N TYR A 131 -13.41 3.25 -9.49
CA TYR A 131 -12.15 3.20 -10.21
C TYR A 131 -10.97 3.75 -9.37
N LYS A 132 -11.17 4.88 -8.69
CA LYS A 132 -10.16 5.48 -7.80
C LYS A 132 -9.91 4.62 -6.56
N LEU A 133 -10.93 3.95 -6.02
CA LEU A 133 -10.79 2.98 -4.93
C LEU A 133 -9.90 1.81 -5.35
N GLY A 134 -10.07 1.29 -6.57
CA GLY A 134 -9.19 0.27 -7.14
C GLY A 134 -7.73 0.72 -7.22
N LYS A 135 -7.49 1.95 -7.67
CA LYS A 135 -6.13 2.55 -7.66
C LYS A 135 -5.56 2.71 -6.25
N LEU A 136 -6.39 3.14 -5.30
CA LEU A 136 -5.99 3.29 -3.91
C LEU A 136 -5.58 1.93 -3.31
N ASN A 137 -6.34 0.88 -3.58
CA ASN A 137 -6.02 -0.47 -3.13
C ASN A 137 -4.71 -0.98 -3.74
N ALA A 138 -4.48 -0.75 -5.04
CA ALA A 138 -3.23 -1.11 -5.69
C ALA A 138 -2.03 -0.33 -5.11
N ALA A 139 -2.18 0.96 -4.85
CA ALA A 139 -1.15 1.77 -4.20
C ALA A 139 -0.89 1.32 -2.76
N SER A 140 -1.93 0.92 -2.02
CA SER A 140 -1.81 0.38 -0.67
C SER A 140 -1.02 -0.93 -0.66
N LEU A 141 -1.27 -1.82 -1.62
CA LEU A 141 -0.52 -3.08 -1.78
C LEU A 141 0.96 -2.81 -2.10
N ALA A 142 1.23 -1.88 -3.02
CA ALA A 142 2.60 -1.48 -3.35
C ALA A 142 3.34 -0.88 -2.13
N TRP A 143 2.65 -0.09 -1.29
CA TRP A 143 3.22 0.41 -0.05
C TRP A 143 3.47 -0.70 0.96
N SER A 144 2.54 -1.66 1.14
CA SER A 144 2.75 -2.79 2.05
C SER A 144 3.93 -3.67 1.62
N ASP A 145 4.10 -3.91 0.33
CA ASP A 145 5.23 -4.66 -0.20
C ASP A 145 6.55 -3.92 0.05
N ALA A 146 6.57 -2.59 -0.19
CA ALA A 146 7.76 -1.77 0.07
C ALA A 146 8.11 -1.71 1.57
N ALA A 147 7.11 -1.59 2.44
CA ALA A 147 7.29 -1.61 3.89
C ALA A 147 7.81 -2.97 4.37
N PHE A 148 7.33 -4.07 3.79
CA PHE A 148 7.86 -5.41 4.07
C PHE A 148 9.33 -5.52 3.68
N VAL A 149 9.73 -5.01 2.50
CA VAL A 149 11.14 -5.01 2.08
C VAL A 149 12.03 -4.21 3.04
N VAL A 150 11.55 -3.08 3.56
CA VAL A 150 12.27 -2.32 4.59
C VAL A 150 12.42 -3.14 5.87
N SER A 151 11.36 -3.80 6.35
CA SER A 151 11.45 -4.64 7.55
C SER A 151 12.46 -5.78 7.40
N PHE A 152 12.56 -6.37 6.20
CA PHE A 152 13.53 -7.42 5.91
C PHE A 152 14.96 -6.87 5.80
N ALA A 153 15.13 -5.67 5.26
CA ALA A 153 16.42 -4.98 5.25
C ALA A 153 16.88 -4.62 6.67
N ASP A 154 15.97 -4.23 7.56
CA ASP A 154 16.26 -3.95 8.97
C ASP A 154 16.76 -5.20 9.69
N GLN A 155 16.11 -6.35 9.48
CA GLN A 155 16.58 -7.64 10.02
C GLN A 155 17.99 -7.97 9.54
N LYS A 156 18.27 -7.81 8.25
CA LYS A 156 19.62 -8.06 7.70
C LYS A 156 20.70 -7.14 8.26
N VAL A 157 20.34 -5.89 8.57
CA VAL A 157 21.28 -4.95 9.22
C VAL A 157 21.56 -5.40 10.65
N LEU A 158 20.55 -5.86 11.40
CA LEU A 158 20.72 -6.41 12.75
C LEU A 158 21.55 -7.69 12.75
N GLU A 159 21.31 -8.60 11.80
CA GLU A 159 22.13 -9.80 11.62
C GLU A 159 23.59 -9.44 11.32
N ALA A 160 23.82 -8.51 10.38
CA ALA A 160 25.18 -8.07 10.06
C ALA A 160 25.86 -7.36 11.24
N GLN A 161 25.12 -6.60 12.05
CA GLN A 161 25.62 -6.01 13.29
C GLN A 161 26.07 -7.10 14.27
N ALA A 162 25.25 -8.15 14.45
CA ALA A 162 25.61 -9.29 15.31
C ALA A 162 26.90 -9.99 14.82
N ILE A 163 27.05 -10.17 13.51
CA ILE A 163 28.26 -10.74 12.89
C ILE A 163 29.49 -9.87 13.14
N VAL A 164 29.37 -8.53 13.04
CA VAL A 164 30.45 -7.59 13.36
C VAL A 164 30.83 -7.70 14.83
N THR A 165 29.86 -7.70 15.75
CA THR A 165 30.14 -7.83 17.19
C THR A 165 30.76 -9.18 17.58
N ALA A 166 30.48 -10.24 16.81
CA ALA A 166 31.01 -11.58 17.08
C ALA A 166 32.43 -11.80 16.54
N ASN A 167 32.80 -11.14 15.44
CA ASN A 167 34.08 -11.39 14.74
C ASN A 167 35.11 -10.26 14.89
N CYS A 168 34.73 -9.09 15.38
CA CYS A 168 35.62 -7.95 15.54
C CYS A 168 35.97 -7.67 17.01
N PRO A 169 37.21 -7.24 17.30
CA PRO A 169 37.55 -6.60 18.58
C PRO A 169 36.67 -5.36 18.83
N PRO A 170 36.38 -5.02 20.10
CA PRO A 170 35.41 -3.98 20.46
C PRO A 170 35.73 -2.61 19.87
N ASP A 171 37.00 -2.21 19.79
CA ASP A 171 37.40 -0.91 19.24
C ASP A 171 37.09 -0.80 17.74
N THR A 172 37.43 -1.85 16.98
CA THR A 172 37.13 -1.98 15.54
C THR A 172 35.64 -2.13 15.26
N ALA A 173 34.92 -2.91 16.06
CA ALA A 173 33.47 -3.05 15.95
C ALA A 173 32.80 -1.69 16.16
N THR A 174 33.21 -0.93 17.17
CA THR A 174 32.65 0.38 17.47
C THR A 174 32.91 1.38 16.35
N ALA A 175 34.12 1.43 15.80
CA ALA A 175 34.45 2.29 14.66
C ALA A 175 33.59 1.97 13.41
N CYS A 176 33.33 0.69 13.19
CA CYS A 176 32.53 0.20 12.06
C CYS A 176 31.03 0.45 12.21
N LEU A 177 30.48 0.24 13.41
CA LEU A 177 29.07 0.42 13.72
C LEU A 177 28.67 1.89 13.86
N SER A 178 29.59 2.74 14.34
CA SER A 178 29.37 4.18 14.50
C SER A 178 29.48 4.97 13.20
N ALA A 179 29.92 4.33 12.10
CA ALA A 179 29.96 4.98 10.80
C ALA A 179 28.58 5.55 10.45
N PRO A 180 28.50 6.81 9.95
CA PRO A 180 27.23 7.42 9.60
C PRO A 180 26.52 6.58 8.53
N ALA A 181 25.20 6.49 8.67
CA ALA A 181 24.39 5.79 7.69
C ALA A 181 24.38 6.59 6.38
N PRO A 182 24.35 5.93 5.21
CA PRO A 182 24.26 6.62 3.92
C PRO A 182 22.93 7.39 3.76
N CYS A 183 21.93 7.02 4.55
CA CYS A 183 20.77 7.81 4.96
C CYS A 183 20.36 7.35 6.37
#